data_AF-A0AAW2CNE3-F1
#
_entry.id   AF-A0AAW2CNE3-F1
#
_cell.length_a   1.000
_cell.length_b   1.000
_cell.length_c   1.000
_cell.angle_alpha   90.00
_cell.angle_beta   90.00
_cell.angle_gamma   90.00
#
_symmetry.space_group_name_H-M   'P 1'
#
loop_
_entity.id
_entity.type
_entity.pdbx_description
1 polymer ?
#
loop_
_entity_poly.entity_id
_entity_poly.type
_entity_poly.pdbx_seq_one_letter_code
_entity_poly.pdbx_strand_id
1 'polypeptide(L)'
;MQLIQEKPHTVPLFSITVWSLWYHRNKSHLQEPSLPLVKIAGFAREYLRSFKIQDSQKSHFTGSRYPSQKLWHPPPRECFKTNYDGAMFDESNEAGLGVVV
;
A
#
# COMPACT_ATOMS: atom_id res chain seq x y z
N MET A 1 -19.06 6.56 5.74
CA MET A 1 -17.68 6.21 5.36
C MET A 1 -16.84 6.08 6.62
N GLN A 2 -16.40 4.88 6.97
CA GLN A 2 -15.50 4.69 8.11
C GLN A 2 -14.08 4.99 7.63
N LEU A 3 -13.48 6.07 8.14
CA LEU A 3 -12.14 6.47 7.76
C LEU A 3 -11.14 5.40 8.22
N ILE A 4 -10.25 5.00 7.31
CA ILE A 4 -9.10 4.09 7.54
C ILE A 4 -8.21 4.54 8.72
N GLN A 5 -8.39 5.77 9.22
CA GLN A 5 -7.68 6.35 10.36
C GLN A 5 -7.98 5.69 11.73
N GLU A 6 -9.09 4.96 11.89
CA GLU A 6 -9.44 4.34 13.20
C GLU A 6 -8.61 3.09 13.54
N LYS A 7 -7.89 2.50 12.56
CA LYS A 7 -7.13 1.26 12.74
C LYS A 7 -5.76 1.36 12.06
N PRO A 8 -4.73 1.93 12.71
CA PRO A 8 -3.41 2.13 12.07
C PRO A 8 -2.75 0.83 11.61
N HIS A 9 -3.04 -0.29 12.28
CA HIS A 9 -2.52 -1.62 11.88
C HIS A 9 -3.11 -2.16 10.58
N THR A 10 -4.24 -1.64 10.11
CA THR A 10 -4.85 -2.07 8.84
C THR A 10 -4.28 -1.33 7.65
N VAL A 11 -3.60 -0.19 7.86
CA VAL A 11 -3.02 0.62 6.77
C VAL A 11 -2.03 -0.20 5.95
N PRO A 12 -1.00 -0.87 6.52
CA PRO A 12 -0.07 -1.65 5.71
C PRO A 12 -0.73 -2.81 4.96
N LEU A 13 -1.76 -3.44 5.56
CA LEU A 13 -2.44 -4.58 4.91
C LEU A 13 -3.27 -4.11 3.73
N PHE A 14 -3.98 -3.00 3.92
CA PHE A 14 -4.66 -2.31 2.85
C PHE A 14 -3.65 -1.94 1.76
N SER A 15 -2.57 -1.23 2.09
CA SER A 15 -1.52 -0.80 1.17
C SER A 15 -1.04 -1.89 0.23
N ILE A 16 -0.65 -3.03 0.77
CA ILE A 16 -0.08 -4.13 -0.01
C ILE A 16 -1.16 -4.84 -0.81
N THR A 17 -2.37 -4.94 -0.27
CA THR A 17 -3.52 -5.50 -0.99
C THR A 17 -3.82 -4.67 -2.23
N VAL A 18 -3.88 -3.34 -2.10
CA VAL A 18 -4.21 -2.47 -3.22
C VAL A 18 -3.09 -2.43 -4.26
N TRP A 19 -1.82 -2.39 -3.82
CA TRP A 19 -0.68 -2.50 -4.74
C TRP A 19 -0.70 -3.83 -5.51
N SER A 20 -1.04 -4.93 -4.83
CA SER A 20 -1.14 -6.25 -5.47
C SER A 20 -2.28 -6.32 -6.49
N LEU A 21 -3.39 -5.62 -6.26
CA LEU A 21 -4.49 -5.50 -7.22
C LEU A 21 -4.06 -4.70 -8.45
N TRP A 22 -3.38 -3.57 -8.25
CA TRP A 22 -2.80 -2.79 -9.35
C TRP A 22 -1.80 -3.62 -10.17
N TYR A 23 -0.91 -4.34 -9.48
CA TYR A 23 0.07 -5.22 -10.13
C TYR A 23 -0.60 -6.34 -10.93
N HIS A 24 -1.62 -7.00 -10.35
CA HIS A 24 -2.41 -8.01 -11.04
C HIS A 24 -3.05 -7.45 -12.31
N ARG A 25 -3.73 -6.30 -12.22
CA ARG A 25 -4.37 -5.63 -13.36
C ARG A 25 -3.37 -5.35 -14.49
N ASN A 26 -2.20 -4.78 -14.15
CA ASN A 26 -1.18 -4.44 -15.14
C ASN A 26 -0.60 -5.67 -15.83
N LYS A 27 -0.29 -6.72 -15.07
CA LYS A 27 0.17 -8.00 -15.65
C LYS A 27 -0.89 -8.60 -16.58
N SER A 28 -2.16 -8.60 -16.16
CA SER A 28 -3.26 -9.09 -16.99
C SER A 28 -3.42 -8.28 -18.29
N HIS A 29 -3.26 -6.95 -18.23
CA HIS A 29 -3.27 -6.11 -19.43
C HIS A 29 -2.11 -6.42 -20.40
N LEU A 30 -0.94 -6.74 -19.86
CA LEU A 30 0.24 -7.14 -20.63
C LEU A 30 0.23 -8.63 -21.04
N GLN A 31 -0.84 -9.36 -20.74
CA GLN A 31 -0.95 -10.82 -20.94
C GLN A 31 0.17 -11.62 -20.24
N GLU A 32 0.72 -11.06 -19.18
CA GLU A 32 1.77 -11.69 -18.38
C GLU A 32 1.15 -12.49 -17.21
N PRO A 33 1.80 -13.58 -16.78
CA PRO A 33 1.36 -14.32 -15.60
C PRO A 33 1.31 -13.42 -14.36
N SER A 34 0.23 -13.51 -13.60
CA SER A 34 0.01 -12.76 -12.37
C SER A 34 -0.50 -13.66 -11.26
N LEU A 35 -0.38 -13.19 -10.02
CA LEU A 35 -0.97 -13.89 -8.88
C LEU A 35 -2.50 -13.96 -9.07
N PRO A 36 -3.15 -15.13 -8.89
CA PRO A 36 -4.61 -15.22 -8.94
C PRO A 36 -5.27 -14.26 -7.94
N LEU A 37 -6.34 -13.57 -8.35
CA LEU A 37 -7.06 -12.59 -7.52
C LEU A 37 -7.40 -13.15 -6.12
N VAL A 38 -7.89 -14.40 -6.07
CA VAL A 38 -8.26 -15.08 -4.80
C VAL A 38 -7.08 -15.23 -3.82
N LYS A 39 -5.83 -15.21 -4.31
CA LYS A 39 -4.63 -15.33 -3.49
C LYS A 39 -4.09 -13.99 -3.00
N ILE A 40 -4.54 -12.85 -3.54
CA ILE A 40 -4.00 -11.53 -3.21
C ILE A 40 -4.08 -11.21 -1.71
N ALA A 41 -5.22 -11.48 -1.08
CA ALA A 41 -5.38 -11.22 0.35
C ALA A 41 -4.43 -12.07 1.21
N GLY A 42 -4.19 -13.34 0.81
CA GLY A 42 -3.23 -14.22 1.47
C GLY A 42 -1.80 -13.73 1.29
N PHE A 43 -1.44 -13.36 0.06
CA PHE A 43 -0.15 -12.78 -0.28
C PHE A 43 0.15 -11.52 0.53
N ALA A 44 -0.80 -10.57 0.63
CA ALA A 44 -0.60 -9.33 1.37
C ALA A 44 -0.32 -9.57 2.87
N ARG A 45 -1.03 -10.52 3.49
CA ARG A 45 -0.78 -10.91 4.88
C ARG A 45 0.60 -11.52 5.06
N GLU A 46 0.99 -12.42 4.17
CA GLU A 46 2.27 -13.12 4.25
C GLU A 46 3.45 -12.18 4.01
N TYR A 47 3.34 -11.30 3.02
CA TYR A 47 4.33 -10.28 2.73
C TYR A 47 4.56 -9.37 3.95
N LEU A 48 3.49 -8.90 4.59
CA LEU A 48 3.61 -8.10 5.82
C LEU A 48 4.24 -8.85 6.97
N ARG A 49 3.92 -10.14 7.12
CA ARG A 49 4.49 -10.99 8.16
C ARG A 49 6.01 -11.08 7.99
N SER A 50 6.46 -11.36 6.77
CA SER A 50 7.89 -11.41 6.42
C SER A 50 8.60 -10.08 6.64
N PHE A 51 7.95 -8.96 6.27
CA PHE A 51 8.50 -7.63 6.49
C PHE A 51 8.69 -7.32 7.98
N LYS A 52 7.68 -7.62 8.82
CA LYS A 52 7.78 -7.40 10.28
C LYS A 52 8.86 -8.24 10.94
N ILE A 53 9.03 -9.49 10.52
CA ILE A 53 10.10 -10.37 11.01
C ILE A 53 11.48 -9.76 10.68
N GLN A 54 11.63 -9.19 9.49
CA GLN A 54 12.87 -8.54 9.05
C GLN A 54 13.12 -7.20 9.76
N ASP A 55 12.08 -6.43 10.07
CA ASP A 55 12.17 -5.14 10.77
C ASP A 55 12.53 -5.30 12.26
N SER A 56 12.07 -6.37 12.91
CA SER A 56 12.48 -6.70 14.29
C SER A 56 13.98 -7.04 14.46
N GLN A 57 14.75 -7.11 13.37
CA GLN A 57 16.21 -7.27 13.39
C GLN A 57 16.98 -5.95 13.18
N LYS A 58 16.31 -4.83 12.93
CA LYS A 58 16.94 -3.52 12.68
C LYS A 58 16.51 -2.52 13.75
N SER A 59 17.48 -1.75 14.26
CA SER A 59 17.27 -0.77 15.32
C SER A 59 16.26 0.31 14.92
N HIS A 60 15.38 0.65 15.86
CA HIS A 60 14.32 1.65 15.71
C HIS A 60 14.87 2.99 15.19
N PHE A 61 14.42 3.41 14.00
CA PHE A 61 14.63 4.77 13.51
C PHE A 61 13.80 5.76 14.33
N THR A 62 14.45 6.55 15.17
CA THR A 62 13.86 7.70 15.85
C THR A 62 13.96 8.94 14.94
N GLY A 63 13.10 8.99 13.93
CA GLY A 63 12.94 10.20 13.12
C GLY A 63 12.38 11.35 13.95
N SER A 64 13.19 12.40 14.15
CA SER A 64 12.82 13.60 14.91
C SER A 64 11.56 14.27 14.35
N ARG A 65 10.54 14.44 15.19
CA ARG A 65 9.30 15.19 14.87
C ARG A 65 9.58 16.70 14.98
N TYR A 66 10.19 17.29 13.95
CA TYR A 66 10.17 18.74 13.81
C TYR A 66 8.97 19.18 12.95
N PRO A 67 8.17 20.18 13.38
CA PRO A 67 7.13 20.75 12.53
C PRO A 67 7.80 21.70 11.54
N SER A 68 8.25 21.18 10.40
CA SER A 68 8.79 21.99 9.31
C SER A 68 7.74 22.16 8.21
N GLN A 69 7.83 23.29 7.48
CA GLN A 69 7.07 23.57 6.26
C GLN A 69 6.88 22.32 5.41
N LYS A 70 5.74 22.21 4.71
CA LYS A 70 5.41 21.10 3.77
C LYS A 70 6.34 21.11 2.54
N LEU A 71 7.65 20.98 2.75
CA LEU A 71 8.60 20.60 1.73
C LEU A 71 8.52 19.09 1.57
N TRP A 72 8.37 18.66 0.31
CA TRP A 72 8.45 17.26 -0.03
C TRP A 72 9.86 16.75 0.25
N HIS A 73 9.94 15.65 1.00
CA HIS A 73 11.18 14.91 1.21
C HIS A 73 11.00 13.48 0.70
N PRO A 74 12.05 12.85 0.16
CA PRO A 74 11.99 11.43 -0.17
C PRO A 74 11.82 10.59 1.10
N PRO A 75 11.23 9.38 1.01
CA PRO A 75 11.12 8.48 2.16
C PRO A 75 12.49 8.16 2.75
N PRO A 76 12.61 8.01 4.09
CA PRO A 76 13.83 7.54 4.72
C PRO A 76 14.27 6.16 4.18
N ARG A 77 15.54 5.81 4.41
CA ARG A 77 16.04 4.46 4.10
C ARG A 77 15.17 3.41 4.79
N GLU A 78 14.88 2.31 4.09
CA GLU A 78 14.00 1.23 4.56
C GLU A 78 12.51 1.60 4.74
N CYS A 79 12.08 2.80 4.31
CA CYS A 79 10.67 3.19 4.29
C CYS A 79 10.16 3.29 2.85
N PHE A 80 8.88 2.95 2.66
CA PHE A 80 8.19 3.11 1.37
C PHE A 80 7.11 4.19 1.50
N LYS A 81 6.86 4.93 0.42
CA LYS A 81 5.74 5.88 0.35
C LYS A 81 4.75 5.36 -0.68
N THR A 82 3.54 5.11 -0.23
CA THR A 82 2.46 4.73 -1.12
C THR A 82 1.50 5.89 -1.31
N ASN A 83 1.28 6.28 -2.56
CA ASN A 83 0.23 7.23 -2.94
C ASN A 83 -1.07 6.46 -3.22
N TYR A 84 -2.20 6.99 -2.78
CA TYR A 84 -3.54 6.47 -3.05
C TYR A 84 -4.41 7.58 -3.63
N ASP A 85 -5.13 7.29 -4.69
CA ASP A 85 -6.20 8.14 -5.21
C ASP A 85 -7.43 7.27 -5.51
N GLY A 86 -8.60 7.76 -5.13
CA GLY A 86 -9.88 7.15 -5.44
C GLY A 86 -10.61 8.01 -6.45
N ALA A 87 -11.28 7.38 -7.40
CA ALA A 87 -12.20 8.04 -8.32
C ALA A 87 -13.56 7.35 -8.24
N MET A 88 -14.63 8.13 -8.25
CA MET A 88 -16.00 7.63 -8.38
C MET A 88 -16.52 8.08 -9.74
N PHE A 89 -17.19 7.18 -10.45
CA PHE A 89 -17.78 7.43 -11.76
C PHE A 89 -19.29 7.18 -11.64
N ASP A 90 -20.04 8.24 -11.36
CA ASP A 90 -21.47 8.17 -11.05
C ASP A 90 -22.29 7.67 -12.27
N GLU A 91 -21.83 8.00 -13.48
CA GLU A 91 -22.50 7.63 -14.73
C GLU A 91 -22.47 6.12 -14.99
N SER A 92 -21.41 5.43 -14.54
CA SER A 92 -21.26 3.97 -14.69
C SER A 92 -21.49 3.19 -13.40
N ASN A 93 -21.73 3.87 -12.27
CA ASN A 93 -21.76 3.27 -10.94
C ASN A 93 -20.49 2.45 -10.64
N GLU A 94 -19.35 2.99 -11.06
CA GLU A 94 -18.03 2.36 -10.90
C GLU A 94 -17.15 3.18 -9.96
N ALA A 95 -16.14 2.53 -9.38
CA ALA A 95 -15.12 3.18 -8.58
C ALA A 95 -13.72 2.73 -9.05
N GLY A 96 -12.82 3.69 -9.20
CA GLY A 96 -11.41 3.50 -9.49
C GLY A 96 -10.56 3.69 -8.23
N LEU A 97 -9.49 2.90 -8.13
CA LEU A 97 -8.50 3.03 -7.06
C LEU A 97 -7.10 2.95 -7.67
N GLY A 98 -6.37 4.05 -7.60
CA GLY A 98 -4.99 4.20 -8.03
C GLY A 98 -4.03 4.07 -6.86
N VAL A 99 -2.99 3.24 -7.01
CA VAL A 99 -1.95 3.03 -5.99
C VAL A 99 -0.58 2.93 -6.63
N VAL A 100 0.37 3.68 -6.08
CA VAL A 100 1.79 3.66 -6.48
C VAL A 100 2.65 3.60 -5.22
N VAL A 101 3.53 2.61 -5.12
CA VAL A 101 4.50 2.41 -4.03
C VAL A 101 5.89 2.82 -4.48
#